data_AF-A0A6P0PCF5-F1
#
_entry.id   AF-A0A6P0PCF5-F1
#
_cell.length_a   1.000
_cell.length_b   1.000
_cell.length_c   1.000
_cell.angle_alpha   90.00
_cell.angle_beta   90.00
_cell.angle_gamma   90.00
#
_symmetry.space_group_name_H-M   'P 1'
#
loop_
_entity.id
_entity.type
_entity.pdbx_description
1 polymer ?
#
loop_
_entity_poly.entity_id
_entity_poly.type
_entity_poly.pdbx_seq_one_letter_code
_entity_poly.pdbx_strand_id
1 'polypeptide(L)'
;MESKIAELEQSLSGATITLFNFNPILDGFVDNPAQFGFTNVTDIWSDNVLAVCPDAFLGEDGSVESCDVDVPDPDEYIFWDIIHPTEAAHQFIANEALDTLEIEYSIEVHPGITVNSTEDLNTSETGDTVEFTVVLDSQPTADVTIAISSSDETEGTVDTDSLTFTSENWDEPQTVTVTGVTDNEIDGNIDYTIELAAAESEDDNYNGIDPDDVEISNIDDGDIVPGLNLEGTNDNDILNGDLGNDRLSGLGGNDTLNGNNGNDSLLGGKDDDRLNGGDGDDVLNGGLGNDFILGGDGNDLLIGRPGFDHLLGGNGNDIIEGGTGRDRLNGGSGNDILTGGASIDRFIFATNAEFTAEDLGIDRITDFVPGQDLILLDQRTFTALTSIETEFEEVSSNQEAATANALIVYNTGNGNLFYNQNGSEAGFGSGGRFARLLNEASVSADDFLLRA
;
A
#
# COMPACT_ATOMS: atom_id res chain seq x y z
N MET A 1 -34.36 40.55 25.06
CA MET A 1 -34.19 39.81 23.80
C MET A 1 -32.71 39.70 23.47
N GLU A 2 -31.98 40.80 23.28
CA GLU A 2 -30.52 40.77 23.03
C GLU A 2 -29.69 40.09 24.14
N SER A 3 -30.06 40.23 25.42
CA SER A 3 -29.36 39.53 26.51
C SER A 3 -29.64 38.02 26.59
N LYS A 4 -30.71 37.52 25.95
CA LYS A 4 -31.03 36.09 25.86
C LYS A 4 -30.46 35.46 24.57
N ILE A 5 -30.25 36.26 23.54
CA ILE A 5 -29.54 35.86 22.31
C ILE A 5 -28.07 35.56 22.62
N ALA A 6 -27.44 36.35 23.50
CA ALA A 6 -26.06 36.10 23.93
C ALA A 6 -25.89 34.81 24.78
N GLU A 7 -26.91 34.39 25.54
CA GLU A 7 -26.90 33.10 26.24
C GLU A 7 -27.11 31.92 25.28
N LEU A 8 -27.94 32.08 24.23
CA LEU A 8 -28.17 31.08 23.18
C LEU A 8 -26.97 30.93 22.22
N GLU A 9 -26.26 32.02 21.90
CA GLU A 9 -25.02 31.98 21.12
C GLU A 9 -23.87 31.32 21.90
N GLN A 10 -23.90 31.37 23.23
CA GLN A 10 -22.90 30.70 24.08
C GLN A 10 -23.12 29.20 24.20
N SER A 11 -24.36 28.70 24.07
CA SER A 11 -24.66 27.26 24.16
C SER A 11 -24.61 26.52 22.82
N LEU A 12 -24.35 27.21 21.70
CA LEU A 12 -24.39 26.64 20.34
C LEU A 12 -23.10 26.88 19.55
N SER A 13 -21.97 26.80 20.23
CA SER A 13 -20.64 26.77 19.60
C SER A 13 -20.43 25.42 18.89
N GLY A 14 -21.05 25.25 17.71
CA GLY A 14 -20.78 24.09 16.83
C GLY A 14 -21.88 23.75 15.83
N ALA A 15 -23.13 24.17 16.04
CA ALA A 15 -24.24 23.79 15.16
C ALA A 15 -24.33 24.68 13.91
N THR A 16 -24.10 24.09 12.74
CA THR A 16 -24.31 24.75 11.45
C THR A 16 -25.80 24.75 11.11
N ILE A 17 -26.48 25.88 11.30
CA ILE A 17 -27.90 26.02 10.89
C ILE A 17 -27.97 26.03 9.36
N THR A 18 -28.32 24.90 8.76
CA THR A 18 -28.58 24.80 7.32
C THR A 18 -30.06 25.08 7.06
N LEU A 19 -30.37 26.28 6.57
CA LEU A 19 -31.72 26.60 6.07
C LEU A 19 -31.97 25.86 4.75
N PHE A 20 -32.67 24.72 4.80
CA PHE A 20 -33.21 24.08 3.61
C PHE A 20 -34.47 24.80 3.13
N ASN A 21 -34.35 25.52 2.02
CA ASN A 21 -35.48 26.10 1.30
C ASN A 21 -36.05 25.01 0.37
N PHE A 22 -37.05 24.26 0.83
CA PHE A 22 -37.73 23.26 -0.02
C PHE A 22 -38.65 23.96 -1.02
N ASN A 23 -38.36 23.81 -2.33
CA ASN A 23 -39.35 23.98 -3.38
C ASN A 23 -39.75 22.57 -3.86
N PRO A 24 -41.02 22.15 -3.79
CA PRO A 24 -41.41 20.78 -4.09
C PRO A 24 -41.37 20.49 -5.59
N ILE A 25 -40.87 19.30 -5.92
CA ILE A 25 -40.80 18.72 -7.26
C ILE A 25 -42.20 18.70 -7.88
N LEU A 26 -42.37 19.38 -9.01
CA LEU A 26 -43.38 19.00 -10.01
C LEU A 26 -42.65 18.50 -11.25
N ASP A 27 -42.96 17.25 -11.57
CA ASP A 27 -42.52 16.49 -12.74
C ASP A 27 -42.93 17.19 -14.05
N GLY A 28 -42.02 17.26 -15.02
CA GLY A 28 -42.32 17.64 -16.41
C GLY A 28 -41.39 18.69 -17.04
N PHE A 29 -40.40 18.21 -17.81
CA PHE A 29 -39.83 18.80 -19.04
C PHE A 29 -39.67 20.35 -19.15
N VAL A 30 -38.41 20.81 -19.30
CA VAL A 30 -37.88 21.66 -20.42
C VAL A 30 -36.52 22.30 -20.04
N ASP A 31 -35.64 22.35 -21.04
CA ASP A 31 -34.26 22.85 -21.09
C ASP A 31 -33.97 24.29 -20.55
N ASN A 32 -32.72 24.44 -20.09
CA ASN A 32 -31.82 25.62 -20.25
C ASN A 32 -31.73 26.65 -19.09
N PRO A 33 -30.51 26.93 -18.56
CA PRO A 33 -30.28 27.86 -17.46
C PRO A 33 -30.00 29.28 -17.97
N ALA A 34 -30.64 30.30 -17.38
CA ALA A 34 -30.15 31.68 -17.26
C ALA A 34 -31.22 32.58 -16.65
N GLN A 35 -30.76 33.64 -15.99
CA GLN A 35 -31.52 34.80 -15.49
C GLN A 35 -32.21 34.55 -14.13
N PHE A 36 -31.95 35.25 -13.03
CA PHE A 36 -31.53 36.63 -12.83
C PHE A 36 -30.73 36.73 -11.52
N GLY A 37 -29.59 37.44 -11.55
CA GLY A 37 -28.97 37.96 -10.34
C GLY A 37 -29.58 39.30 -9.96
N PHE A 38 -29.58 39.63 -8.66
CA PHE A 38 -29.34 40.94 -7.99
C PHE A 38 -29.47 40.66 -6.48
N THR A 39 -28.42 40.78 -5.65
CA THR A 39 -27.89 41.96 -4.92
C THR A 39 -28.90 42.77 -4.09
N ASN A 40 -28.60 42.83 -2.78
CA ASN A 40 -29.00 43.76 -1.73
C ASN A 40 -30.23 43.42 -0.87
N VAL A 41 -29.91 43.19 0.41
CA VAL A 41 -30.79 43.23 1.58
C VAL A 41 -31.34 44.65 1.78
N THR A 42 -32.65 44.78 1.96
CA THR A 42 -33.31 45.76 2.84
C THR A 42 -34.81 45.44 2.99
N ASP A 43 -35.31 45.62 4.21
CA ASP A 43 -36.72 45.68 4.67
C ASP A 43 -37.38 44.39 5.21
N ILE A 44 -37.45 44.37 6.54
CA ILE A 44 -38.40 43.65 7.37
C ILE A 44 -39.54 44.65 7.69
N TRP A 45 -40.81 44.26 7.58
CA TRP A 45 -41.85 44.48 8.61
C TRP A 45 -43.21 43.83 8.27
N SER A 46 -43.74 43.20 9.33
CA SER A 46 -45.14 42.92 9.73
C SER A 46 -46.03 41.97 8.91
N ASP A 47 -46.47 40.94 9.63
CA ASP A 47 -47.69 40.13 9.49
C ASP A 47 -47.78 39.14 8.31
N ASN A 48 -47.58 37.85 8.61
CA ASN A 48 -48.18 36.75 7.85
C ASN A 48 -48.44 35.53 8.74
N VAL A 49 -49.69 35.39 9.16
CA VAL A 49 -50.32 34.09 9.39
C VAL A 49 -50.67 33.54 8.00
N LEU A 50 -50.07 32.43 7.58
CA LEU A 50 -50.43 31.75 6.34
C LEU A 50 -51.47 30.68 6.65
N ALA A 51 -52.75 30.98 6.40
CA ALA A 51 -53.81 29.97 6.36
C ALA A 51 -53.91 29.42 4.93
N VAL A 52 -53.73 28.11 4.75
CA VAL A 52 -53.93 27.44 3.45
C VAL A 52 -55.32 26.78 3.47
N CYS A 53 -56.31 27.39 2.78
CA CYS A 53 -57.63 26.80 2.48
C CYS A 53 -57.40 25.74 1.36
N PRO A 54 -57.64 24.43 1.54
CA PRO A 54 -57.18 23.40 0.59
C PRO A 54 -57.92 23.36 -0.76
N ASP A 55 -59.07 24.03 -0.91
CA ASP A 55 -59.89 23.96 -2.13
C ASP A 55 -60.52 25.31 -2.52
N ALA A 56 -59.68 26.33 -2.79
CA ALA A 56 -60.15 27.56 -3.43
C ALA A 56 -60.04 27.45 -4.96
N PHE A 57 -61.17 27.39 -5.65
CA PHE A 57 -61.23 27.59 -7.10
C PHE A 57 -60.98 29.06 -7.44
N LEU A 58 -59.98 29.35 -8.26
CA LEU A 58 -59.76 30.68 -8.84
C LEU A 58 -60.81 30.95 -9.93
N GLY A 59 -61.53 32.06 -9.84
CA GLY A 59 -62.29 32.61 -10.96
C GLY A 59 -61.37 33.18 -12.04
N GLU A 60 -61.85 33.27 -13.29
CA GLU A 60 -61.06 33.72 -14.47
C GLU A 60 -60.51 35.17 -14.40
N ASP A 61 -60.73 35.92 -13.31
CA ASP A 61 -60.16 37.25 -13.07
C ASP A 61 -59.16 37.34 -11.89
N GLY A 62 -58.85 36.23 -11.22
CA GLY A 62 -57.80 36.16 -10.20
C GLY A 62 -58.16 36.74 -8.82
N SER A 63 -59.45 36.87 -8.49
CA SER A 63 -59.91 37.17 -7.12
C SER A 63 -60.40 35.91 -6.38
N VAL A 64 -60.20 35.84 -5.06
CA VAL A 64 -60.75 34.77 -4.19
C VAL A 64 -62.01 35.31 -3.50
N GLU A 65 -63.19 34.73 -3.80
CA GLU A 65 -64.43 34.96 -3.06
C GLU A 65 -64.51 34.00 -1.84
N SER A 66 -64.60 34.56 -0.63
CA SER A 66 -64.88 33.98 0.72
C SER A 66 -64.79 32.46 0.97
N CYS A 67 -63.97 32.02 1.96
CA CYS A 67 -64.19 30.77 2.70
C CYS A 67 -65.23 31.05 3.82
N ASP A 68 -66.44 30.49 3.71
CA ASP A 68 -67.47 30.46 4.77
C ASP A 68 -67.45 29.05 5.38
N VAL A 69 -67.03 28.93 6.64
CA VAL A 69 -67.18 27.68 7.41
C VAL A 69 -67.50 28.05 8.85
N ASP A 70 -68.74 27.75 9.24
CA ASP A 70 -69.23 27.70 10.61
C ASP A 70 -68.26 26.92 11.51
N VAL A 71 -68.04 27.43 12.72
CA VAL A 71 -67.21 26.81 13.76
C VAL A 71 -68.01 25.71 14.48
N PRO A 72 -67.49 24.47 14.57
CA PRO A 72 -67.81 23.63 15.73
C PRO A 72 -66.58 22.90 16.32
N ASP A 73 -66.47 23.03 17.65
CA ASP A 73 -65.65 22.31 18.66
C ASP A 73 -64.11 22.17 18.49
N PRO A 74 -63.31 22.48 19.54
CA PRO A 74 -61.84 22.50 19.48
C PRO A 74 -61.14 21.16 19.76
N ASP A 75 -61.86 20.04 19.93
CA ASP A 75 -61.29 18.79 20.47
C ASP A 75 -61.12 17.65 19.45
N GLU A 76 -60.60 17.89 18.23
CA GLU A 76 -60.12 16.78 17.38
C GLU A 76 -59.19 17.21 16.23
N TYR A 77 -57.87 17.17 16.44
CA TYR A 77 -56.91 17.00 15.35
C TYR A 77 -55.79 16.02 15.77
N ILE A 78 -55.76 14.87 15.09
CA ILE A 78 -54.63 13.94 15.04
C ILE A 78 -53.91 14.24 13.72
N PHE A 79 -52.63 14.62 13.77
CA PHE A 79 -51.79 14.67 12.57
C PHE A 79 -50.73 13.57 12.62
N TRP A 80 -50.60 12.87 11.50
CA TRP A 80 -49.75 11.71 11.30
C TRP A 80 -48.30 12.11 11.05
N ASP A 81 -47.43 11.37 11.74
CA ASP A 81 -45.98 11.34 11.68
C ASP A 81 -45.49 10.67 10.38
N ILE A 82 -44.51 11.28 9.71
CA ILE A 82 -43.65 10.59 8.74
C ILE A 82 -42.21 10.81 9.18
N ILE A 83 -41.80 9.89 10.05
CA ILE A 83 -40.46 9.61 10.57
C ILE A 83 -39.38 9.73 9.47
N HIS A 84 -38.33 10.51 9.73
CA HIS A 84 -36.93 10.10 9.51
C HIS A 84 -36.12 10.38 10.80
N PRO A 85 -35.21 9.47 11.19
CA PRO A 85 -34.76 9.33 12.56
C PRO A 85 -33.50 10.18 12.78
N THR A 86 -33.62 11.48 13.00
CA THR A 86 -32.51 12.26 13.56
C THR A 86 -32.87 13.55 14.28
N GLU A 87 -34.03 14.18 14.12
CA GLU A 87 -34.27 15.48 14.78
C GLU A 87 -35.72 15.69 15.25
N ALA A 88 -35.84 15.85 16.59
CA ALA A 88 -36.87 16.51 17.40
C ALA A 88 -38.37 16.20 17.15
N ALA A 89 -39.03 15.64 18.17
CA ALA A 89 -40.49 15.65 18.29
C ALA A 89 -40.97 16.97 18.92
N HIS A 90 -41.92 17.67 18.29
CA HIS A 90 -42.48 18.93 18.78
C HIS A 90 -43.86 18.75 19.42
N GLN A 91 -44.06 19.23 20.65
CA GLN A 91 -45.37 19.29 21.31
C GLN A 91 -45.78 20.75 21.59
N PHE A 92 -46.95 21.17 21.07
CA PHE A 92 -47.50 22.51 21.30
C PHE A 92 -48.66 22.45 22.32
N ILE A 93 -48.57 23.22 23.41
CA ILE A 93 -49.69 23.42 24.35
C ILE A 93 -50.16 24.87 24.21
N ALA A 94 -51.38 25.09 23.70
CA ALA A 94 -52.03 26.39 23.73
C ALA A 94 -52.80 26.56 25.03
N ASN A 95 -52.48 27.59 25.82
CA ASN A 95 -53.18 27.91 27.06
C ASN A 95 -54.03 29.18 26.85
N GLU A 96 -55.36 29.06 26.85
CA GLU A 96 -56.31 30.15 26.49
C GLU A 96 -56.41 31.32 27.49
N ALA A 97 -55.49 31.47 28.45
CA ALA A 97 -55.64 32.43 29.53
C ALA A 97 -54.68 33.62 29.55
N LEU A 98 -53.72 33.73 28.61
CA LEU A 98 -52.80 34.87 28.55
C LEU A 98 -52.53 35.27 27.10
N ASP A 99 -52.53 36.57 26.84
CA ASP A 99 -52.32 37.23 25.54
C ASP A 99 -50.84 37.18 25.10
N THR A 100 -50.19 36.02 25.31
CA THR A 100 -48.77 35.76 25.02
C THR A 100 -48.61 34.30 24.59
N LEU A 101 -48.11 34.08 23.37
CA LEU A 101 -47.64 32.77 22.91
C LEU A 101 -46.28 32.50 23.58
N GLU A 102 -46.26 31.68 24.64
CA GLU A 102 -45.01 31.08 25.12
C GLU A 102 -44.71 29.88 24.21
N ILE A 103 -43.66 30.02 23.38
CA ILE A 103 -43.06 28.88 22.71
C ILE A 103 -42.05 28.31 23.72
N GLU A 104 -42.40 27.21 24.38
CA GLU A 104 -41.42 26.38 25.07
C GLU A 104 -40.63 25.61 24.00
N TYR A 105 -39.33 25.88 23.92
CA TYR A 105 -38.40 25.11 23.09
C TYR A 105 -37.79 24.05 23.99
N SER A 106 -38.13 22.78 23.78
CA SER A 106 -37.44 21.66 24.41
C SER A 106 -36.45 21.10 23.40
N ILE A 107 -35.16 21.40 23.60
CA ILE A 107 -34.10 20.62 22.94
C ILE A 107 -34.05 19.31 23.71
N GLU A 108 -34.60 18.23 23.16
CA GLU A 108 -34.25 16.90 23.63
C GLU A 108 -32.81 16.65 23.18
N VAL A 109 -31.87 16.91 24.08
CA VAL A 109 -30.50 16.42 23.92
C VAL A 109 -30.59 14.92 24.14
N HIS A 110 -30.35 14.14 23.09
CA HIS A 110 -30.31 12.70 23.22
C HIS A 110 -28.98 12.28 23.85
N PRO A 111 -29.00 11.35 24.82
CA PRO A 111 -27.78 10.76 25.32
C PRO A 111 -27.07 10.03 24.18
N GLY A 112 -25.78 10.28 24.06
CA GLY A 112 -24.91 9.70 23.03
C GLY A 112 -23.45 9.92 23.37
N ILE A 113 -22.59 9.11 22.76
CA ILE A 113 -21.14 9.15 22.91
C ILE A 113 -20.58 9.36 21.52
N THR A 114 -19.88 10.48 21.32
CA THR A 114 -19.29 10.83 20.03
C THR A 114 -17.79 10.55 20.06
N VAL A 115 -17.31 9.74 19.11
CA VAL A 115 -15.89 9.49 18.85
C VAL A 115 -15.48 10.31 17.62
N ASN A 116 -14.51 11.20 17.78
CA ASN A 116 -13.96 12.00 16.69
C ASN A 116 -12.53 11.55 16.39
N SER A 117 -12.33 10.98 15.21
CA SER A 117 -11.04 10.65 14.61
C SER A 117 -10.83 11.44 13.32
N THR A 118 -9.59 11.59 12.89
CA THR A 118 -9.28 12.00 11.51
C THR A 118 -9.40 10.80 10.57
N GLU A 119 -9.75 11.03 9.31
CA GLU A 119 -9.62 9.99 8.28
C GLU A 119 -8.14 9.60 8.15
N ASP A 120 -7.86 8.29 8.10
CA ASP A 120 -6.54 7.67 8.00
C ASP A 120 -5.63 7.85 9.24
N LEU A 121 -6.00 7.22 10.37
CA LEU A 121 -5.12 7.11 11.54
C LEU A 121 -4.05 6.04 11.29
N ASN A 122 -2.83 6.51 11.04
CA ASN A 122 -1.67 5.65 10.80
C ASN A 122 -0.62 5.91 11.88
N THR A 123 -0.22 4.87 12.62
CA THR A 123 1.00 4.86 13.43
C THR A 123 2.17 4.32 12.60
N SER A 124 3.38 4.34 13.17
CA SER A 124 4.53 3.66 12.58
C SER A 124 5.29 2.91 13.66
N GLU A 125 6.05 1.90 13.23
CA GLU A 125 6.94 1.13 14.09
C GLU A 125 8.07 1.98 14.70
N THR A 126 8.27 3.24 14.27
CA THR A 126 9.21 4.16 14.93
C THR A 126 8.67 4.78 16.22
N GLY A 127 7.45 4.44 16.61
CA GLY A 127 6.77 4.99 17.79
C GLY A 127 6.03 6.29 17.51
N ASP A 128 5.57 6.50 16.28
CA ASP A 128 4.69 7.61 15.96
C ASP A 128 3.37 7.50 16.72
N THR A 129 2.81 8.67 17.04
CA THR A 129 1.56 8.76 17.79
C THR A 129 0.45 9.38 16.96
N VAL A 130 -0.75 8.84 17.10
CA VAL A 130 -1.99 9.44 16.60
C VAL A 130 -2.94 9.72 17.76
N GLU A 131 -3.89 10.62 17.54
CA GLU A 131 -4.85 11.02 18.57
C GLU A 131 -6.28 10.94 18.03
N PHE A 132 -7.20 10.47 18.87
CA PHE A 132 -8.64 10.64 18.68
C PHE A 132 -9.26 11.19 19.97
N THR A 133 -10.51 11.65 19.89
CA THR A 133 -11.20 12.22 21.05
C THR A 133 -12.57 11.60 21.25
N VAL A 134 -13.01 11.55 22.51
CA VAL A 134 -14.33 11.05 22.90
C VAL A 134 -15.03 12.12 23.76
N VAL A 135 -16.33 12.33 23.52
CA VAL A 135 -17.15 13.31 24.26
C VAL A 135 -18.59 12.80 24.44
N LEU A 136 -19.28 13.22 25.49
CA LEU A 136 -20.71 12.93 25.65
C LEU A 136 -21.57 14.01 25.00
N ASP A 137 -22.70 13.61 24.42
CA ASP A 137 -23.60 14.55 23.73
C ASP A 137 -24.51 15.32 24.70
N SER A 138 -24.63 14.87 25.95
CA SER A 138 -25.48 15.47 26.99
C SER A 138 -24.88 15.30 28.40
N GLN A 139 -25.30 16.14 29.35
CA GLN A 139 -24.84 16.05 30.73
C GLN A 139 -25.35 14.76 31.40
N PRO A 140 -24.46 13.90 31.93
CA PRO A 140 -24.89 12.69 32.62
C PRO A 140 -25.30 13.01 34.07
N THR A 141 -26.21 12.21 34.60
CA THR A 141 -26.71 12.28 35.98
C THR A 141 -25.88 11.47 36.98
N ALA A 142 -25.01 10.60 36.48
CA ALA A 142 -23.99 9.85 37.22
C ALA A 142 -22.72 9.74 36.34
N ASP A 143 -21.58 9.41 36.95
CA ASP A 143 -20.34 9.28 36.19
C ASP A 143 -20.46 8.16 35.14
N VAL A 144 -19.90 8.40 33.95
CA VAL A 144 -19.88 7.46 32.81
C VAL A 144 -18.43 7.04 32.59
N THR A 145 -18.17 5.74 32.66
CA THR A 145 -16.83 5.17 32.43
C THR A 145 -16.82 4.33 31.17
N ILE A 146 -15.82 4.53 30.31
CA ILE A 146 -15.61 3.77 29.07
C ILE A 146 -14.23 3.14 29.17
N ALA A 147 -14.13 1.81 29.14
CA ALA A 147 -12.84 1.13 29.12
C ALA A 147 -12.25 1.15 27.71
N ILE A 148 -10.93 1.24 27.61
CA ILE A 148 -10.19 1.33 26.35
C ILE A 148 -9.11 0.24 26.35
N SER A 149 -8.97 -0.47 25.23
CA SER A 149 -7.88 -1.43 25.00
C SER A 149 -7.46 -1.47 23.54
N SER A 150 -6.22 -1.89 23.28
CA SER A 150 -5.82 -2.29 21.93
C SER A 150 -6.22 -3.75 21.69
N SER A 151 -6.73 -4.05 20.49
CA SER A 151 -6.93 -5.44 20.04
C SER A 151 -5.61 -6.15 19.73
N ASP A 152 -4.55 -5.39 19.43
CA ASP A 152 -3.19 -5.90 19.30
C ASP A 152 -2.16 -4.98 19.97
N GLU A 153 -1.65 -5.43 21.13
CA GLU A 153 -0.63 -4.69 21.88
C GLU A 153 0.78 -4.83 21.27
N THR A 154 1.00 -5.72 20.30
CA THR A 154 2.28 -5.77 19.56
C THR A 154 2.39 -4.67 18.52
N GLU A 155 1.25 -4.18 18.02
CA GLU A 155 1.18 -3.13 17.00
C GLU A 155 0.97 -1.72 17.59
N GLY A 156 0.19 -1.62 18.65
CA GLY A 156 -0.21 -0.32 19.18
C GLY A 156 -0.66 -0.35 20.62
N THR A 157 -0.36 0.72 21.34
CA THR A 157 -0.75 0.90 22.75
C THR A 157 -1.47 2.23 22.96
N VAL A 158 -2.36 2.26 23.95
CA VAL A 158 -3.09 3.46 24.38
C VAL A 158 -2.46 4.06 25.64
N ASP A 159 -2.55 5.37 25.81
CA ASP A 159 -2.02 6.07 26.97
C ASP A 159 -2.91 5.95 28.23
N THR A 160 -4.16 5.52 28.07
CA THR A 160 -5.13 5.32 29.15
C THR A 160 -6.00 4.09 28.93
N ASP A 161 -6.30 3.37 30.02
CA ASP A 161 -7.14 2.17 30.01
C ASP A 161 -8.64 2.50 30.13
N SER A 162 -8.99 3.76 30.41
CA SER A 162 -10.38 4.21 30.50
C SER A 162 -10.54 5.73 30.43
N LEU A 163 -11.73 6.18 30.04
CA LEU A 163 -12.19 7.57 30.16
C LEU A 163 -13.30 7.67 31.19
N THR A 164 -13.35 8.79 31.91
CA THR A 164 -14.42 9.08 32.88
C THR A 164 -15.02 10.45 32.64
N PHE A 165 -16.30 10.47 32.35
CA PHE A 165 -17.10 11.68 32.18
C PHE A 165 -18.02 11.86 33.38
N THR A 166 -18.06 13.08 33.89
CA THR A 166 -18.82 13.50 35.07
C THR A 166 -19.74 14.64 34.65
N SER A 167 -20.64 15.06 35.54
CA SER A 167 -21.44 16.27 35.29
C SER A 167 -20.61 17.55 35.08
N GLU A 168 -19.32 17.55 35.41
CA GLU A 168 -18.43 18.72 35.31
C GLU A 168 -17.57 18.76 34.02
N ASN A 169 -17.39 17.65 33.31
CA ASN A 169 -16.47 17.55 32.16
C ASN A 169 -17.03 16.73 30.98
N TRP A 170 -18.33 16.45 30.96
CA TRP A 170 -18.98 15.63 29.92
C TRP A 170 -18.91 16.28 28.53
N ASP A 171 -18.88 17.61 28.47
CA ASP A 171 -18.88 18.44 27.27
C ASP A 171 -17.47 18.81 26.78
N GLU A 172 -16.43 18.39 27.51
CA GLU A 172 -15.04 18.59 27.14
C GLU A 172 -14.50 17.31 26.50
N PRO A 173 -14.09 17.34 25.20
CA PRO A 173 -13.51 16.16 24.55
C PRO A 173 -12.27 15.66 25.29
N GLN A 174 -12.24 14.37 25.61
CA GLN A 174 -11.07 13.71 26.19
C GLN A 174 -10.27 13.05 25.08
N THR A 175 -8.97 13.36 25.04
CA THR A 175 -8.02 12.82 24.05
C THR A 175 -7.48 11.47 24.51
N VAL A 176 -7.40 10.54 23.57
CA VAL A 176 -6.67 9.27 23.69
C VAL A 176 -5.51 9.35 22.69
N THR A 177 -4.29 9.10 23.18
CA THR A 177 -3.10 9.01 22.35
C THR A 177 -2.78 7.55 22.12
N VAL A 178 -2.72 7.15 20.86
CA VAL A 178 -2.28 5.82 20.44
C VAL A 178 -0.84 5.92 19.97
N THR A 179 0.01 5.03 20.44
CA THR A 179 1.43 4.96 20.07
C THR A 179 1.70 3.65 19.36
N GLY A 180 2.26 3.71 18.15
CA GLY A 180 2.75 2.53 17.45
C GLY A 180 3.86 1.85 18.26
N VAL A 181 3.85 0.52 18.28
CA VAL A 181 4.88 -0.25 18.98
C VAL A 181 5.95 -0.65 17.96
N THR A 182 7.21 -0.41 18.30
CA THR A 182 8.34 -0.96 17.56
C THR A 182 8.48 -2.43 17.89
N ASP A 183 8.31 -3.31 16.91
CA ASP A 183 8.69 -4.70 17.05
C ASP A 183 9.82 -5.08 16.07
N ASN A 184 10.11 -6.37 15.87
CA ASN A 184 11.22 -6.81 14.99
C ASN A 184 10.73 -7.86 13.98
N GLU A 185 9.43 -7.96 13.76
CA GLU A 185 8.83 -8.90 12.82
C GLU A 185 8.51 -8.15 11.52
N ILE A 186 8.96 -8.66 10.36
CA ILE A 186 8.52 -8.13 9.06
C ILE A 186 7.21 -8.81 8.71
N ASP A 187 6.10 -8.21 9.12
CA ASP A 187 4.76 -8.70 8.80
C ASP A 187 3.96 -7.73 7.88
N GLY A 188 4.56 -6.58 7.56
CA GLY A 188 3.99 -5.55 6.69
C GLY A 188 2.99 -4.69 7.46
N ASN A 189 2.26 -3.81 6.77
CA ASN A 189 1.27 -2.98 7.46
C ASN A 189 0.19 -3.85 8.13
N ILE A 190 0.08 -3.76 9.45
CA ILE A 190 -0.95 -4.45 10.23
C ILE A 190 -2.04 -3.46 10.66
N ASP A 191 -3.28 -3.81 10.32
CA ASP A 191 -4.46 -3.09 10.79
C ASP A 191 -4.92 -3.68 12.13
N TYR A 192 -5.18 -2.80 13.10
CA TYR A 192 -5.73 -3.14 14.42
C TYR A 192 -6.81 -2.12 14.84
N THR A 193 -7.55 -2.46 15.89
CA THR A 193 -8.57 -1.58 16.47
C THR A 193 -8.26 -1.20 17.90
N ILE A 194 -8.56 0.06 18.25
CA ILE A 194 -8.75 0.47 19.64
C ILE A 194 -10.19 0.25 19.99
N GLU A 195 -10.41 -0.68 20.92
CA GLU A 195 -11.73 -1.11 21.39
C GLU A 195 -12.21 -0.17 22.49
N LEU A 196 -13.40 0.44 22.30
CA LEU A 196 -14.10 1.23 23.30
C LEU A 196 -15.26 0.42 23.85
N ALA A 197 -15.14 -0.08 25.09
CA ALA A 197 -16.18 -0.89 25.67
C ALA A 197 -17.47 -0.10 25.97
N ALA A 198 -18.62 -0.78 25.89
CA ALA A 198 -19.90 -0.26 26.35
C ALA A 198 -19.80 0.46 27.72
N ALA A 199 -20.34 1.67 27.76
CA ALA A 199 -20.22 2.56 28.89
C ALA A 199 -20.86 2.00 30.17
N GLU A 200 -20.15 2.08 31.29
CA GLU A 200 -20.67 1.73 32.62
C GLU A 200 -21.09 2.99 33.36
N SER A 201 -22.37 3.06 33.76
CA SER A 201 -22.91 4.18 34.53
C SER A 201 -24.13 3.79 35.36
N GLU A 202 -24.41 4.56 36.41
CA GLU A 202 -25.71 4.54 37.10
C GLU A 202 -26.74 5.45 36.42
N ASP A 203 -26.34 6.18 35.36
CA ASP A 203 -27.25 6.86 34.46
C ASP A 203 -27.76 5.88 33.41
N ASP A 204 -29.03 5.50 33.51
CA ASP A 204 -29.71 4.59 32.57
C ASP A 204 -29.66 5.07 31.12
N ASN A 205 -29.45 6.37 30.88
CA ASN A 205 -29.33 6.93 29.55
C ASN A 205 -27.98 6.65 28.88
N TYR A 206 -26.94 6.41 29.69
CA TYR A 206 -25.58 6.16 29.21
C TYR A 206 -25.13 4.72 29.41
N ASN A 207 -25.69 4.04 30.42
CA ASN A 207 -25.30 2.68 30.74
C ASN A 207 -25.58 1.71 29.59
N GLY A 208 -24.53 1.07 29.09
CA GLY A 208 -24.58 0.10 28.00
C GLY A 208 -24.58 0.70 26.60
N ILE A 209 -24.41 2.03 26.43
CA ILE A 209 -24.12 2.60 25.11
C ILE A 209 -22.71 2.17 24.71
N ASP A 210 -22.60 1.57 23.53
CA ASP A 210 -21.35 1.07 22.94
C ASP A 210 -20.84 2.10 21.91
N PRO A 211 -19.73 2.82 22.18
CA PRO A 211 -19.13 3.74 21.21
C PRO A 211 -18.56 2.99 20.00
N ASP A 212 -18.36 3.70 18.89
CA ASP A 212 -17.65 3.12 17.73
C ASP A 212 -16.16 2.94 18.04
N ASP A 213 -15.63 1.76 17.73
CA ASP A 213 -14.19 1.45 17.79
C ASP A 213 -13.41 2.27 16.75
N VAL A 214 -12.11 2.43 16.99
CA VAL A 214 -11.21 3.20 16.12
C VAL A 214 -10.27 2.25 15.37
N GLU A 215 -10.39 2.19 14.04
CA GLU A 215 -9.46 1.47 13.16
C GLU A 215 -8.16 2.25 12.97
N ILE A 216 -7.02 1.57 13.12
CA ILE A 216 -5.67 2.12 12.98
C ILE A 216 -4.83 1.15 12.15
N SER A 217 -3.99 1.70 11.27
CA SER A 217 -2.95 0.92 10.59
C SER A 217 -1.58 1.25 11.20
N ASN A 218 -0.84 0.25 11.65
CA ASN A 218 0.58 0.40 11.94
C ASN A 218 1.34 0.27 10.62
N ILE A 219 1.96 1.35 10.17
CA ILE A 219 2.69 1.36 8.90
C ILE A 219 4.10 0.84 9.16
N ASP A 220 4.41 -0.29 8.54
CA ASP A 220 5.75 -0.87 8.46
C ASP A 220 6.67 0.17 7.78
N ASP A 221 7.73 0.57 8.49
CA ASP A 221 8.69 1.54 7.99
C ASP A 221 9.87 0.89 7.24
N GLY A 222 9.80 -0.42 7.02
CA GLY A 222 10.82 -1.23 6.36
C GLY A 222 12.10 -1.21 7.17
N ASP A 223 11.99 -1.40 8.49
CA ASP A 223 12.96 -1.07 9.52
C ASP A 223 14.40 -1.23 9.02
N ILE A 224 15.14 -0.11 8.96
CA ILE A 224 16.58 -0.14 8.75
C ILE A 224 17.17 -0.72 10.03
N VAL A 225 17.14 -2.06 10.13
CA VAL A 225 17.88 -2.79 11.13
C VAL A 225 19.36 -2.39 10.95
N PRO A 226 20.01 -1.83 11.97
CA PRO A 226 21.41 -1.45 11.85
C PRO A 226 22.24 -2.70 11.63
N GLY A 227 22.79 -2.85 10.42
CA GLY A 227 23.52 -4.06 10.06
C GLY A 227 24.69 -4.40 10.98
N LEU A 228 24.89 -5.69 11.16
CA LEU A 228 25.98 -6.34 11.85
C LEU A 228 27.31 -6.17 11.12
N ASN A 229 28.39 -6.21 11.89
CA ASN A 229 29.75 -6.32 11.37
C ASN A 229 30.41 -7.54 12.00
N LEU A 230 30.44 -8.62 11.25
CA LEU A 230 30.91 -9.93 11.70
C LEU A 230 32.22 -10.29 11.01
N GLU A 231 33.19 -10.73 11.82
CA GLU A 231 34.49 -11.20 11.35
C GLU A 231 34.71 -12.62 11.89
N GLY A 232 35.03 -13.54 10.97
CA GLY A 232 35.41 -14.91 11.25
C GLY A 232 36.84 -15.03 11.74
N THR A 233 37.42 -16.20 11.53
CA THR A 233 38.73 -16.62 12.03
C THR A 233 39.61 -17.11 10.90
N ASN A 234 40.57 -18.03 11.14
CA ASN A 234 41.28 -18.68 10.03
C ASN A 234 40.88 -20.17 9.92
N ASP A 235 39.80 -20.53 10.61
CA ASP A 235 39.17 -21.83 10.60
C ASP A 235 37.80 -21.66 9.92
N ASN A 236 37.14 -22.76 9.55
CA ASN A 236 35.82 -22.69 8.92
C ASN A 236 34.75 -22.11 9.85
N ASP A 237 34.13 -21.02 9.42
CA ASP A 237 33.11 -20.28 10.15
C ASP A 237 31.73 -20.32 9.47
N ILE A 238 30.69 -20.06 10.26
CA ILE A 238 29.34 -19.79 9.77
C ILE A 238 28.95 -18.41 10.32
N LEU A 239 28.81 -17.45 9.42
CA LEU A 239 28.42 -16.08 9.73
C LEU A 239 27.03 -15.84 9.14
N ASN A 240 26.09 -15.37 9.95
CA ASN A 240 24.75 -15.02 9.51
C ASN A 240 24.50 -13.56 9.89
N GLY A 241 24.09 -12.79 8.90
CA GLY A 241 23.53 -11.47 9.04
C GLY A 241 22.18 -11.45 9.74
N ASP A 242 21.57 -10.27 9.82
CA ASP A 242 20.20 -10.06 10.23
C ASP A 242 19.36 -9.51 9.07
N LEU A 243 18.47 -8.54 9.31
CA LEU A 243 17.63 -7.94 8.28
C LEU A 243 18.22 -6.63 7.74
N GLY A 244 19.33 -6.19 8.33
CA GLY A 244 19.99 -4.94 8.04
C GLY A 244 21.11 -5.08 7.02
N ASN A 245 21.66 -3.93 6.60
CA ASN A 245 22.78 -3.89 5.66
C ASN A 245 24.10 -4.31 6.34
N ASP A 246 24.45 -5.58 6.23
CA ASP A 246 25.48 -6.25 6.99
C ASP A 246 26.87 -6.20 6.34
N ARG A 247 27.89 -6.47 7.15
CA ARG A 247 29.28 -6.63 6.72
C ARG A 247 29.85 -7.91 7.31
N LEU A 248 30.04 -8.92 6.47
CA LEU A 248 30.54 -10.25 6.88
C LEU A 248 31.91 -10.52 6.23
N SER A 249 32.86 -11.01 7.02
CA SER A 249 34.20 -11.40 6.52
C SER A 249 34.64 -12.74 7.11
N GLY A 250 34.80 -13.77 6.27
CA GLY A 250 35.25 -15.11 6.67
C GLY A 250 36.75 -15.18 7.01
N LEU A 251 37.56 -14.43 6.25
CA LEU A 251 39.03 -14.35 6.28
C LEU A 251 39.73 -15.57 5.69
N GLY A 252 39.69 -16.74 6.33
CA GLY A 252 40.32 -17.94 5.80
C GLY A 252 39.79 -19.20 6.45
N GLY A 253 39.90 -20.31 5.73
CA GLY A 253 39.07 -21.48 6.03
C GLY A 253 37.93 -21.55 5.01
N ASN A 254 37.18 -22.64 5.01
CA ASN A 254 36.04 -22.78 4.11
C ASN A 254 34.79 -22.29 4.83
N ASP A 255 34.39 -21.05 4.56
CA ASP A 255 33.38 -20.35 5.32
C ASP A 255 31.99 -20.44 4.68
N THR A 256 30.95 -20.16 5.47
CA THR A 256 29.58 -19.97 4.99
C THR A 256 29.06 -18.64 5.52
N LEU A 257 28.81 -17.70 4.62
CA LEU A 257 28.32 -16.36 4.92
C LEU A 257 26.92 -16.20 4.33
N ASN A 258 25.95 -15.80 5.15
CA ASN A 258 24.59 -15.49 4.72
C ASN A 258 24.27 -14.05 5.12
N GLY A 259 23.92 -13.20 4.15
CA GLY A 259 23.47 -11.83 4.39
C GLY A 259 22.04 -11.76 4.91
N ASN A 260 21.15 -12.49 4.25
CA ASN A 260 19.69 -12.48 4.44
C ASN A 260 19.05 -11.26 3.80
N ASN A 261 18.46 -10.33 4.54
CA ASN A 261 17.78 -9.17 3.97
C ASN A 261 18.68 -7.95 4.12
N GLY A 262 18.55 -7.01 3.20
CA GLY A 262 19.35 -5.79 3.20
C GLY A 262 20.45 -5.83 2.14
N ASN A 263 21.08 -4.68 1.91
CA ASN A 263 22.18 -4.53 0.97
C ASN A 263 23.52 -4.83 1.66
N ASP A 264 23.97 -6.07 1.53
CA ASP A 264 25.04 -6.64 2.32
C ASP A 264 26.40 -6.57 1.63
N SER A 265 27.45 -6.73 2.45
CA SER A 265 28.83 -6.84 1.98
C SER A 265 29.49 -8.09 2.55
N LEU A 266 29.60 -9.12 1.72
CA LEU A 266 30.18 -10.43 2.08
C LEU A 266 31.57 -10.60 1.46
N LEU A 267 32.54 -10.99 2.28
CA LEU A 267 33.90 -11.34 1.86
C LEU A 267 34.26 -12.74 2.38
N GLY A 268 34.40 -13.72 1.50
CA GLY A 268 34.82 -15.08 1.86
C GLY A 268 36.24 -15.08 2.41
N GLY A 269 37.20 -14.73 1.56
CA GLY A 269 38.59 -14.51 1.95
C GLY A 269 39.54 -15.47 1.26
N LYS A 270 39.93 -16.55 1.93
CA LYS A 270 40.83 -17.58 1.40
C LYS A 270 40.20 -18.94 1.60
N ASP A 271 40.60 -19.87 0.74
CA ASP A 271 40.08 -21.22 0.67
C ASP A 271 38.64 -21.22 0.09
N ASP A 272 37.95 -22.36 0.10
CA ASP A 272 36.73 -22.53 -0.72
C ASP A 272 35.47 -22.11 0.08
N ASP A 273 34.89 -20.96 -0.26
CA ASP A 273 33.81 -20.32 0.51
C ASP A 273 32.41 -20.49 -0.10
N ARG A 274 31.38 -20.30 0.73
CA ARG A 274 29.97 -20.19 0.33
C ARG A 274 29.40 -18.86 0.77
N LEU A 275 28.96 -18.05 -0.18
CA LEU A 275 28.34 -16.75 0.09
C LEU A 275 26.92 -16.77 -0.47
N ASN A 276 25.97 -16.28 0.32
CA ASN A 276 24.59 -16.04 -0.07
C ASN A 276 24.22 -14.62 0.36
N GLY A 277 23.87 -13.75 -0.60
CA GLY A 277 23.45 -12.38 -0.34
C GLY A 277 22.07 -12.39 0.29
N GLY A 278 21.07 -12.79 -0.48
CA GLY A 278 19.69 -12.91 -0.04
C GLY A 278 18.83 -11.88 -0.75
N ASP A 279 18.04 -11.10 -0.01
CA ASP A 279 17.21 -10.03 -0.57
C ASP A 279 17.93 -8.69 -0.41
N GLY A 280 18.14 -7.94 -1.50
CA GLY A 280 18.81 -6.65 -1.49
C GLY A 280 19.83 -6.52 -2.62
N ASP A 281 20.32 -5.30 -2.87
CA ASP A 281 21.43 -5.07 -3.80
C ASP A 281 22.77 -5.35 -3.09
N ASP A 282 23.30 -6.58 -3.24
CA ASP A 282 24.43 -7.07 -2.46
C ASP A 282 25.81 -6.92 -3.14
N VAL A 283 26.88 -6.95 -2.34
CA VAL A 283 28.27 -7.03 -2.81
C VAL A 283 28.97 -8.26 -2.22
N LEU A 284 29.20 -9.27 -3.07
CA LEU A 284 29.78 -10.55 -2.70
C LEU A 284 31.15 -10.75 -3.36
N ASN A 285 32.15 -11.10 -2.57
CA ASN A 285 33.51 -11.36 -3.05
C ASN A 285 34.05 -12.66 -2.44
N GLY A 286 34.23 -13.69 -3.29
CA GLY A 286 34.72 -15.01 -2.89
C GLY A 286 36.13 -14.95 -2.33
N GLY A 287 37.09 -14.44 -3.11
CA GLY A 287 38.41 -14.10 -2.62
C GLY A 287 39.54 -14.91 -3.22
N LEU A 288 39.95 -16.01 -2.62
CA LEU A 288 40.95 -16.91 -3.19
C LEU A 288 40.49 -18.33 -2.90
N GLY A 289 40.24 -19.14 -3.90
CA GLY A 289 39.67 -20.46 -3.67
C GLY A 289 38.64 -20.77 -4.73
N ASN A 290 37.95 -21.89 -4.62
CA ASN A 290 36.88 -22.24 -5.55
C ASN A 290 35.55 -21.95 -4.84
N ASP A 291 35.01 -20.78 -5.11
CA ASP A 291 33.92 -20.23 -4.33
C ASP A 291 32.56 -20.54 -4.94
N PHE A 292 31.54 -20.61 -4.09
CA PHE A 292 30.15 -20.62 -4.50
C PHE A 292 29.49 -19.34 -4.02
N ILE A 293 28.99 -18.53 -4.95
CA ILE A 293 28.42 -17.22 -4.69
C ILE A 293 27.01 -17.19 -5.29
N LEU A 294 26.03 -16.88 -4.44
CA LEU A 294 24.64 -16.65 -4.81
C LEU A 294 24.27 -15.22 -4.40
N GLY A 295 23.88 -14.38 -5.35
CA GLY A 295 23.41 -13.01 -5.11
C GLY A 295 22.06 -13.06 -4.39
N GLY A 296 21.02 -13.44 -5.12
CA GLY A 296 19.67 -13.62 -4.58
C GLY A 296 18.67 -12.73 -5.31
N ASP A 297 17.84 -12.01 -4.58
CA ASP A 297 16.90 -11.03 -5.13
C ASP A 297 17.52 -9.63 -5.03
N GLY A 298 17.64 -8.89 -6.13
CA GLY A 298 18.25 -7.56 -6.14
C GLY A 298 19.26 -7.41 -7.27
N ASN A 299 19.88 -6.24 -7.41
CA ASN A 299 20.89 -6.00 -8.43
C ASN A 299 22.28 -6.15 -7.80
N ASP A 300 22.84 -7.35 -7.93
CA ASP A 300 24.01 -7.74 -7.15
C ASP A 300 25.33 -7.52 -7.88
N LEU A 301 26.42 -7.41 -7.10
CA LEU A 301 27.79 -7.47 -7.59
C LEU A 301 28.49 -8.71 -7.03
N LEU A 302 28.74 -9.68 -7.92
CA LEU A 302 29.42 -10.94 -7.59
C LEU A 302 30.84 -10.95 -8.17
N ILE A 303 31.83 -11.22 -7.32
CA ILE A 303 33.24 -11.23 -7.70
C ILE A 303 33.90 -12.54 -7.22
N GLY A 304 34.26 -13.41 -8.17
CA GLY A 304 34.87 -14.73 -7.90
C GLY A 304 36.31 -14.61 -7.43
N ARG A 305 37.15 -13.90 -8.20
CA ARG A 305 38.62 -13.72 -8.02
C ARG A 305 39.41 -14.94 -8.53
N PRO A 306 40.65 -15.24 -8.09
CA PRO A 306 41.31 -16.47 -8.50
C PRO A 306 40.68 -17.73 -7.92
N GLY A 307 40.21 -18.62 -8.79
CA GLY A 307 39.38 -19.73 -8.35
C GLY A 307 38.77 -20.53 -9.48
N PHE A 308 38.16 -21.67 -9.20
CA PHE A 308 37.11 -22.22 -10.06
C PHE A 308 35.78 -21.85 -9.43
N ASP A 309 35.23 -20.71 -9.84
CA ASP A 309 34.11 -20.13 -9.10
C ASP A 309 32.78 -20.49 -9.74
N HIS A 310 31.74 -20.55 -8.91
CA HIS A 310 30.36 -20.69 -9.35
C HIS A 310 29.54 -19.51 -8.84
N LEU A 311 29.14 -18.65 -9.78
CA LEU A 311 28.48 -17.39 -9.51
C LEU A 311 27.07 -17.43 -10.11
N LEU A 312 26.08 -17.20 -9.26
CA LEU A 312 24.67 -17.20 -9.57
C LEU A 312 24.11 -15.84 -9.15
N GLY A 313 23.71 -14.99 -10.10
CA GLY A 313 23.15 -13.67 -9.80
C GLY A 313 21.82 -13.81 -9.06
N GLY A 314 20.81 -14.35 -9.74
CA GLY A 314 19.51 -14.61 -9.14
C GLY A 314 18.44 -13.80 -9.85
N ASN A 315 17.63 -13.04 -9.13
CA ASN A 315 16.64 -12.14 -9.71
C ASN A 315 17.18 -10.71 -9.68
N GLY A 316 17.28 -10.05 -10.83
CA GLY A 316 17.61 -8.61 -10.86
C GLY A 316 18.43 -8.25 -12.07
N ASN A 317 19.26 -7.21 -12.01
CA ASN A 317 20.21 -6.94 -13.09
C ASN A 317 21.61 -6.94 -12.48
N ASP A 318 22.27 -8.08 -12.60
CA ASP A 318 23.48 -8.39 -11.86
C ASP A 318 24.75 -8.04 -12.62
N ILE A 319 25.83 -7.84 -11.87
CA ILE A 319 27.18 -7.73 -12.39
C ILE A 319 28.00 -8.89 -11.84
N ILE A 320 28.44 -9.78 -12.73
CA ILE A 320 29.17 -10.99 -12.36
C ILE A 320 30.57 -10.96 -12.99
N GLU A 321 31.60 -11.04 -12.15
CA GLU A 321 33.01 -11.11 -12.52
C GLU A 321 33.64 -12.43 -12.02
N GLY A 322 33.93 -13.36 -12.92
CA GLY A 322 34.59 -14.64 -12.59
C GLY A 322 36.00 -14.43 -12.07
N GLY A 323 36.88 -13.87 -12.91
CA GLY A 323 38.22 -13.47 -12.50
C GLY A 323 39.28 -14.31 -13.18
N THR A 324 40.01 -15.14 -12.44
CA THR A 324 40.97 -16.07 -13.08
C THR A 324 40.61 -17.48 -12.72
N GLY A 325 40.45 -18.32 -13.74
CA GLY A 325 40.21 -19.73 -13.53
C GLY A 325 39.31 -20.29 -14.60
N ARG A 326 38.33 -21.11 -14.24
CA ARG A 326 37.42 -21.65 -15.25
C ARG A 326 36.01 -21.51 -14.75
N ASP A 327 35.50 -20.30 -14.78
CA ASP A 327 34.39 -19.94 -13.91
C ASP A 327 33.05 -20.33 -14.54
N ARG A 328 32.03 -20.44 -13.69
CA ARG A 328 30.66 -20.71 -14.10
C ARG A 328 29.79 -19.55 -13.68
N LEU A 329 29.26 -18.83 -14.65
CA LEU A 329 28.46 -17.64 -14.45
C LEU A 329 27.05 -17.91 -14.95
N ASN A 330 26.04 -17.68 -14.10
CA ASN A 330 24.63 -17.64 -14.47
C ASN A 330 24.07 -16.32 -13.94
N GLY A 331 23.62 -15.46 -14.84
CA GLY A 331 22.98 -14.19 -14.47
C GLY A 331 21.68 -14.44 -13.72
N GLY A 332 20.77 -15.17 -14.37
CA GLY A 332 19.50 -15.56 -13.77
C GLY A 332 18.36 -14.85 -14.48
N SER A 333 17.46 -14.24 -13.71
CA SER A 333 16.39 -13.42 -14.25
C SER A 333 16.85 -11.97 -14.39
N GLY A 334 16.46 -11.31 -15.49
CA GLY A 334 16.77 -9.90 -15.76
C GLY A 334 17.99 -9.69 -16.67
N ASN A 335 18.53 -8.48 -16.75
CA ASN A 335 19.54 -8.14 -17.77
C ASN A 335 20.93 -7.99 -17.18
N ASP A 336 21.73 -9.03 -17.29
CA ASP A 336 22.96 -9.13 -16.52
C ASP A 336 24.21 -8.72 -17.32
N ILE A 337 25.28 -8.39 -16.59
CA ILE A 337 26.61 -8.14 -17.14
C ILE A 337 27.55 -9.23 -16.66
N LEU A 338 28.00 -10.06 -17.59
CA LEU A 338 28.83 -11.24 -17.29
C LEU A 338 30.24 -11.06 -17.86
N THR A 339 31.24 -11.19 -16.99
CA THR A 339 32.66 -11.11 -17.34
C THR A 339 33.36 -12.37 -16.83
N GLY A 340 33.79 -13.25 -17.74
CA GLY A 340 34.43 -14.51 -17.36
C GLY A 340 35.82 -14.28 -16.79
N GLY A 341 36.61 -13.45 -17.48
CA GLY A 341 37.98 -13.13 -17.14
C GLY A 341 38.97 -14.01 -17.90
N ALA A 342 39.90 -14.61 -17.16
CA ALA A 342 40.99 -15.39 -17.75
C ALA A 342 40.74 -16.90 -17.64
N SER A 343 41.16 -17.61 -18.70
CA SER A 343 40.97 -19.06 -18.91
C SER A 343 39.55 -19.42 -19.36
N ILE A 344 39.14 -20.68 -19.22
CA ILE A 344 37.97 -21.20 -19.95
C ILE A 344 36.74 -21.03 -19.09
N ASP A 345 35.88 -20.09 -19.45
CA ASP A 345 34.70 -19.77 -18.66
C ASP A 345 33.42 -20.31 -19.29
N ARG A 346 32.39 -20.45 -18.47
CA ARG A 346 31.07 -20.94 -18.89
C ARG A 346 30.00 -19.93 -18.53
N PHE A 347 29.36 -19.40 -19.55
CA PHE A 347 28.18 -18.55 -19.43
C PHE A 347 26.94 -19.43 -19.57
N ILE A 348 26.18 -19.56 -18.50
CA ILE A 348 25.09 -20.52 -18.35
C ILE A 348 23.77 -19.79 -18.54
N PHE A 349 22.99 -20.22 -19.52
CA PHE A 349 21.61 -19.80 -19.74
C PHE A 349 20.70 -20.98 -19.40
N ALA A 350 20.23 -21.02 -18.17
CA ALA A 350 19.45 -22.12 -17.63
C ALA A 350 18.38 -21.64 -16.66
N THR A 351 17.18 -22.19 -16.80
CA THR A 351 16.06 -21.98 -15.87
C THR A 351 15.82 -23.19 -14.97
N ASN A 352 15.30 -22.97 -13.76
CA ASN A 352 14.73 -24.04 -12.92
C ASN A 352 13.20 -24.11 -13.11
N ALA A 353 12.49 -24.92 -12.32
CA ALA A 353 11.05 -25.16 -12.51
C ALA A 353 10.15 -23.92 -12.34
N GLU A 354 10.69 -22.83 -11.79
CA GLU A 354 9.97 -21.58 -11.54
C GLU A 354 10.34 -20.46 -12.53
N PHE A 355 11.32 -20.70 -13.42
CA PHE A 355 11.82 -19.71 -14.37
C PHE A 355 11.47 -20.11 -15.82
N THR A 356 10.89 -19.18 -16.58
CA THR A 356 10.56 -19.37 -17.99
C THR A 356 11.60 -18.73 -18.90
N ALA A 357 11.63 -19.08 -20.19
CA ALA A 357 12.58 -18.47 -21.15
C ALA A 357 12.36 -16.95 -21.35
N GLU A 358 11.21 -16.43 -20.89
CA GLU A 358 10.88 -15.00 -20.90
C GLU A 358 11.62 -14.25 -19.77
N ASP A 359 12.08 -14.96 -18.74
CA ASP A 359 12.71 -14.39 -17.54
C ASP A 359 14.22 -14.26 -17.66
N LEU A 360 14.88 -15.00 -18.58
CA LEU A 360 16.34 -14.96 -18.86
C LEU A 360 16.91 -13.57 -19.21
N GLY A 361 16.04 -12.57 -19.37
CA GLY A 361 16.34 -11.23 -19.85
C GLY A 361 17.32 -11.20 -21.02
N ILE A 362 18.18 -10.17 -21.04
CA ILE A 362 19.07 -9.89 -22.16
C ILE A 362 20.46 -9.57 -21.64
N ASP A 363 21.25 -10.62 -21.50
CA ASP A 363 22.57 -10.53 -20.89
C ASP A 363 23.62 -9.95 -21.82
N ARG A 364 24.67 -9.44 -21.20
CA ARG A 364 25.83 -8.84 -21.86
C ARG A 364 27.09 -9.54 -21.41
N ILE A 365 27.66 -10.34 -22.29
CA ILE A 365 28.95 -10.98 -22.06
C ILE A 365 30.05 -10.05 -22.55
N THR A 366 30.95 -9.64 -21.66
CA THR A 366 31.87 -8.52 -21.91
C THR A 366 33.17 -8.94 -22.59
N ASP A 367 33.64 -10.17 -22.37
CA ASP A 367 35.00 -10.59 -22.70
C ASP A 367 35.13 -11.98 -23.37
N PHE A 368 34.02 -12.53 -23.89
CA PHE A 368 33.97 -13.86 -24.51
C PHE A 368 35.11 -14.17 -25.48
N VAL A 369 35.89 -15.23 -25.24
CA VAL A 369 37.01 -15.67 -26.08
C VAL A 369 36.63 -16.92 -26.89
N PRO A 370 36.45 -16.82 -28.21
CA PRO A 370 36.11 -17.97 -29.06
C PRO A 370 37.12 -19.11 -29.00
N GLY A 371 36.62 -20.34 -29.02
CA GLY A 371 37.38 -21.58 -28.90
C GLY A 371 38.00 -21.81 -27.51
N GLN A 372 37.74 -20.91 -26.57
CA GLN A 372 38.16 -21.01 -25.19
C GLN A 372 36.93 -21.05 -24.28
N ASP A 373 36.10 -20.02 -24.33
CA ASP A 373 34.90 -19.91 -23.50
C ASP A 373 33.71 -20.64 -24.12
N LEU A 374 32.71 -20.94 -23.29
CA LEU A 374 31.56 -21.74 -23.68
C LEU A 374 30.24 -21.09 -23.22
N ILE A 375 29.27 -21.08 -24.12
CA ILE A 375 27.88 -20.71 -23.80
C ILE A 375 27.09 -22.00 -23.59
N LEU A 376 26.63 -22.23 -22.38
CA LEU A 376 25.87 -23.41 -22.00
C LEU A 376 24.37 -23.10 -22.04
N LEU A 377 23.63 -23.81 -22.89
CA LEU A 377 22.18 -23.68 -23.06
C LEU A 377 21.49 -24.90 -22.44
N ASP A 378 20.51 -24.68 -21.55
CA ASP A 378 19.72 -25.77 -20.94
C ASP A 378 18.51 -26.14 -21.79
N GLN A 379 18.33 -27.42 -22.10
CA GLN A 379 17.20 -27.91 -22.91
C GLN A 379 15.83 -27.69 -22.27
N ARG A 380 15.75 -27.47 -20.94
CA ARG A 380 14.49 -27.12 -20.27
C ARG A 380 14.05 -25.71 -20.62
N THR A 381 15.00 -24.82 -20.91
CA THR A 381 14.74 -23.44 -21.33
C THR A 381 14.63 -23.36 -22.85
N PHE A 382 15.61 -23.92 -23.56
CA PHE A 382 15.67 -23.94 -25.02
C PHE A 382 15.03 -25.21 -25.59
N THR A 383 13.74 -25.37 -25.30
CA THR A 383 12.98 -26.64 -25.47
C THR A 383 12.93 -27.22 -26.87
N ALA A 384 13.12 -26.41 -27.92
CA ALA A 384 13.16 -26.90 -29.30
C ALA A 384 14.57 -27.37 -29.72
N LEU A 385 15.63 -27.02 -28.98
CA LEU A 385 17.00 -27.41 -29.33
C LEU A 385 17.24 -28.89 -29.11
N THR A 386 17.68 -29.56 -30.18
CA THR A 386 18.07 -30.96 -30.16
C THR A 386 19.55 -31.16 -30.47
N SER A 387 20.17 -30.23 -31.21
CA SER A 387 21.58 -30.31 -31.60
C SER A 387 22.11 -28.96 -32.09
N ILE A 388 23.06 -28.37 -31.35
CA ILE A 388 23.71 -27.10 -31.73
C ILE A 388 24.35 -27.18 -33.12
N GLU A 389 25.05 -28.28 -33.45
CA GLU A 389 25.80 -28.41 -34.71
C GLU A 389 24.93 -28.20 -35.97
N THR A 390 23.64 -28.51 -35.86
CA THR A 390 22.68 -28.44 -36.99
C THR A 390 21.71 -27.27 -36.87
N GLU A 391 21.68 -26.61 -35.71
CA GLU A 391 20.68 -25.59 -35.35
C GLU A 391 21.33 -24.24 -35.00
N PHE A 392 22.56 -24.00 -35.47
CA PHE A 392 23.29 -22.73 -35.36
C PHE A 392 23.47 -22.05 -36.73
N GLU A 393 23.25 -20.74 -36.81
CA GLU A 393 23.45 -19.93 -38.02
C GLU A 393 24.05 -18.54 -37.67
N GLU A 394 24.94 -18.05 -38.53
CA GLU A 394 25.44 -16.67 -38.47
C GLU A 394 24.72 -15.78 -39.50
N VAL A 395 24.35 -14.57 -39.09
CA VAL A 395 23.70 -13.57 -39.95
C VAL A 395 24.33 -12.19 -39.78
N SER A 396 24.02 -11.28 -40.69
CA SER A 396 24.61 -9.93 -40.71
C SER A 396 23.68 -8.83 -40.16
N SER A 397 22.41 -9.17 -39.88
CA SER A 397 21.44 -8.22 -39.35
C SER A 397 20.37 -8.89 -38.48
N ASN A 398 19.75 -8.10 -37.59
CA ASN A 398 18.63 -8.58 -36.76
C ASN A 398 17.40 -8.96 -37.61
N GLN A 399 17.25 -8.37 -38.80
CA GLN A 399 16.16 -8.70 -39.71
C GLN A 399 16.34 -10.09 -40.34
N GLU A 400 17.58 -10.47 -40.65
CA GLU A 400 17.91 -11.82 -41.10
C GLU A 400 17.71 -12.82 -39.95
N ALA A 401 18.12 -12.47 -38.72
CA ALA A 401 17.96 -13.31 -37.54
C ALA A 401 16.51 -13.74 -37.29
N ALA A 402 15.57 -12.81 -37.45
CA ALA A 402 14.13 -13.05 -37.26
C ALA A 402 13.47 -13.90 -38.36
N THR A 403 14.24 -14.43 -39.31
CA THR A 403 13.75 -15.29 -40.40
C THR A 403 14.69 -16.47 -40.67
N ALA A 404 15.70 -16.66 -39.82
CA ALA A 404 16.71 -17.69 -39.96
C ALA A 404 16.10 -19.08 -39.75
N ASN A 405 16.65 -20.11 -40.39
CA ASN A 405 16.12 -21.48 -40.20
C ASN A 405 16.66 -22.13 -38.92
N ALA A 406 17.82 -21.68 -38.46
CA ALA A 406 18.44 -22.17 -37.23
C ALA A 406 17.71 -21.67 -35.97
N LEU A 407 17.81 -22.47 -34.91
CA LEU A 407 17.23 -22.12 -33.61
C LEU A 407 18.15 -21.18 -32.82
N ILE A 408 19.48 -21.33 -32.91
CA ILE A 408 20.43 -20.34 -32.37
C ILE A 408 21.00 -19.52 -33.52
N VAL A 409 20.87 -18.20 -33.40
CA VAL A 409 21.30 -17.28 -34.44
C VAL A 409 22.23 -16.23 -33.86
N TYR A 410 23.41 -16.09 -34.43
CA TYR A 410 24.38 -15.07 -34.05
C TYR A 410 24.44 -13.96 -35.09
N ASN A 411 24.25 -12.71 -34.67
CA ASN A 411 24.42 -11.55 -35.54
C ASN A 411 25.84 -10.99 -35.43
N THR A 412 26.65 -11.24 -36.45
CA THR A 412 28.06 -10.83 -36.52
C THR A 412 28.25 -9.31 -36.62
N GLY A 413 27.20 -8.54 -36.92
CA GLY A 413 27.26 -7.09 -37.06
C GLY A 413 27.05 -6.32 -35.75
N ASN A 414 26.61 -6.99 -34.67
CA ASN A 414 26.39 -6.33 -33.37
C ASN A 414 26.57 -7.25 -32.14
N GLY A 415 26.88 -8.53 -32.34
CA GLY A 415 27.14 -9.49 -31.28
C GLY A 415 25.89 -10.10 -30.63
N ASN A 416 24.68 -9.83 -31.13
CA ASN A 416 23.46 -10.37 -30.53
C ASN A 416 23.30 -11.87 -30.80
N LEU A 417 22.84 -12.60 -29.79
CA LEU A 417 22.44 -13.99 -29.85
C LEU A 417 20.92 -14.12 -29.70
N PHE A 418 20.32 -14.89 -30.57
CA PHE A 418 18.88 -15.11 -30.62
C PHE A 418 18.56 -16.60 -30.53
N TYR A 419 17.44 -16.90 -29.86
CA TYR A 419 16.75 -18.17 -29.96
C TYR A 419 15.50 -17.99 -30.83
N ASN A 420 15.50 -18.59 -32.03
CA ASN A 420 14.41 -18.46 -33.00
C ASN A 420 13.54 -19.72 -33.01
N GLN A 421 12.50 -19.74 -32.18
CA GLN A 421 11.57 -20.88 -32.12
C GLN A 421 10.53 -20.87 -33.25
N ASN A 422 10.46 -19.78 -34.04
CA ASN A 422 9.57 -19.67 -35.20
C ASN A 422 10.19 -20.19 -36.51
N GLY A 423 11.48 -20.55 -36.51
CA GLY A 423 12.20 -20.97 -37.71
C GLY A 423 12.11 -19.91 -38.82
N SER A 424 11.80 -20.31 -40.05
CA SER A 424 11.75 -19.39 -41.21
C SER A 424 10.64 -18.34 -41.18
N GLU A 425 9.72 -18.41 -40.23
CA GLU A 425 8.63 -17.44 -40.11
C GLU A 425 9.13 -16.15 -39.45
N ALA A 426 8.54 -15.01 -39.81
CA ALA A 426 8.96 -13.73 -39.27
C ALA A 426 8.76 -13.66 -37.74
N GLY A 427 9.80 -13.25 -37.01
CA GLY A 427 9.81 -13.13 -35.56
C GLY A 427 10.63 -14.24 -34.89
N PHE A 428 10.45 -14.42 -33.59
CA PHE A 428 11.23 -15.39 -32.80
C PHE A 428 10.37 -16.44 -32.08
N GLY A 429 9.04 -16.37 -32.21
CA GLY A 429 8.10 -17.23 -31.51
C GLY A 429 8.05 -16.90 -30.03
N SER A 430 8.07 -17.93 -29.20
CA SER A 430 8.37 -17.84 -27.75
C SER A 430 9.85 -17.68 -27.46
N GLY A 431 10.70 -17.66 -28.50
CA GLY A 431 12.11 -17.29 -28.36
C GLY A 431 12.30 -15.77 -28.46
N GLY A 432 13.56 -15.36 -28.51
CA GLY A 432 13.94 -13.95 -28.54
C GLY A 432 15.45 -13.76 -28.48
N ARG A 433 15.86 -12.51 -28.28
CA ARG A 433 17.25 -12.22 -27.93
C ARG A 433 17.46 -12.60 -26.47
N PHE A 434 18.49 -13.38 -26.18
CA PHE A 434 18.84 -13.78 -24.80
C PHE A 434 20.20 -13.24 -24.36
N ALA A 435 21.09 -12.91 -25.30
CA ALA A 435 22.41 -12.40 -24.95
C ALA A 435 23.02 -11.49 -26.03
N ARG A 436 24.07 -10.78 -25.65
CA ARG A 436 24.95 -10.03 -26.54
C ARG A 436 26.41 -10.18 -26.14
N LEU A 437 27.25 -10.53 -27.11
CA LEU A 437 28.71 -10.53 -26.97
C LEU A 437 29.23 -9.13 -27.31
N LEU A 438 29.80 -8.42 -26.33
CA LEU A 438 30.18 -7.01 -26.50
C LEU A 438 31.47 -6.80 -27.31
N ASN A 439 32.31 -7.82 -27.40
CA ASN A 439 33.56 -7.78 -28.16
C ASN A 439 33.41 -8.20 -29.62
N GLU A 440 32.18 -8.45 -30.09
CA GLU A 440 31.85 -8.87 -31.46
C GLU A 440 32.69 -10.08 -31.93
N ALA A 441 32.86 -11.03 -31.02
CA ALA A 441 33.63 -12.25 -31.22
C ALA A 441 33.17 -13.05 -32.46
N SER A 442 34.09 -13.77 -33.10
CA SER A 442 33.72 -14.74 -34.15
C SER A 442 33.36 -16.07 -33.49
N VAL A 443 32.10 -16.46 -33.55
CA VAL A 443 31.56 -17.61 -32.79
C VAL A 443 31.15 -18.72 -33.74
N SER A 444 31.18 -19.97 -33.28
CA SER A 444 30.78 -21.15 -34.01
C SER A 444 29.94 -22.08 -33.14
N ALA A 445 29.40 -23.14 -33.73
CA ALA A 445 28.70 -24.19 -32.97
C ALA A 445 29.56 -24.81 -31.86
N ASP A 446 30.89 -24.84 -32.01
CA ASP A 446 31.81 -25.43 -31.02
C ASP A 446 31.91 -24.60 -29.73
N ASP A 447 31.47 -23.33 -29.77
CA ASP A 447 31.46 -22.41 -28.63
C ASP A 447 30.21 -22.56 -27.75
N PHE A 448 29.28 -23.46 -28.13
CA PHE A 448 28.06 -23.73 -27.36
C PHE A 448 28.04 -25.17 -26.85
N LEU A 449 27.45 -25.34 -25.66
CA LEU A 449 27.15 -26.65 -25.10
C LEU A 449 25.66 -26.74 -24.79
N LEU A 450 25.03 -27.80 -25.30
CA LEU A 450 23.66 -28.13 -24.94
C LEU A 450 23.65 -29.07 -23.74
N ARG A 451 22.98 -28.68 -22.66
CA ARG A 451 22.78 -29.50 -21.46
C ARG A 451 21.38 -30.07 -21.46
N ALA A 452 21.29 -31.39 -21.34
CA ALA A 452 20.04 -32.14 -21.23
C ALA A 452 19.47 -32.18 -19.81
#